data_AF-A0A7J4EDG9-F1
#
_entry.id   AF-A0A7J4EDG9-F1
#
_cell.length_a   1.000
_cell.length_b   1.000
_cell.length_c   1.000
_cell.angle_alpha   90.00
_cell.angle_beta   90.00
_cell.angle_gamma   90.00
#
_symmetry.space_group_name_H-M   'P 1'
#
loop_
_entity.id
_entity.type
_entity.pdbx_description
1 polymer ?
#
loop_
_entity_poly.entity_id
_entity_poly.type
_entity_poly.pdbx_seq_one_letter_code
_entity_poly.pdbx_strand_id
1 'polypeptide(L)'
;MAEKLTHKKVKSEVAGKTGRKEVPIKGGRRLDVMTKYKAVEIERGGPSRLEKAAQRLKSSRKSQKVLVVPSKSMSKAREAMREVGVSGTVRNISGTKRSYVPKTTGPSSGKRRK
;
A
#
# COMPACT_ATOMS: atom_id res chain seq x y z
N MET A 1 -4.64 23.40 -1.70
CA MET A 1 -5.09 21.98 -1.66
C MET A 1 -4.81 21.42 -0.27
N ALA A 2 -5.85 21.26 0.57
CA ALA A 2 -5.69 20.76 1.93
C ALA A 2 -5.66 19.24 1.95
N GLU A 3 -4.66 18.63 2.60
CA GLU A 3 -4.77 17.24 3.02
C GLU A 3 -6.03 17.09 3.88
N LYS A 4 -7.00 16.29 3.43
CA LYS A 4 -8.23 16.03 4.19
C LYS A 4 -7.83 15.53 5.58
N LEU A 5 -8.39 16.12 6.65
CA LEU A 5 -8.09 15.78 8.06
C LEU A 5 -8.10 14.27 8.35
N THR A 6 -8.94 13.54 7.63
CA THR A 6 -9.05 12.08 7.68
C THR A 6 -7.78 11.37 7.19
N HIS A 7 -7.00 11.94 6.27
CA HIS A 7 -5.70 11.41 5.84
C HIS A 7 -4.66 11.55 6.96
N LYS A 8 -4.60 12.73 7.59
CA LYS A 8 -3.72 13.01 8.73
C LYS A 8 -4.01 12.10 9.93
N LYS A 9 -5.29 11.84 10.24
CA LYS A 9 -5.69 10.88 11.30
C LYS A 9 -5.23 9.45 10.99
N VAL A 10 -5.48 8.97 9.78
CA VAL A 10 -5.07 7.60 9.39
C VAL A 10 -3.55 7.47 9.36
N LYS A 11 -2.82 8.47 8.86
CA LYS A 11 -1.35 8.53 8.95
C LYS A 11 -0.87 8.39 10.40
N SER A 12 -1.49 9.10 11.34
CA SER A 12 -1.17 9.02 12.77
C SER A 12 -1.49 7.65 13.38
N GLU A 13 -2.65 7.09 13.08
CA GLU A 13 -3.09 5.81 13.59
C GLU A 13 -2.22 4.65 13.05
N VAL A 14 -1.93 4.67 11.75
CA VAL A 14 -1.09 3.68 11.08
C VAL A 14 0.37 3.75 11.54
N ALA A 15 0.90 4.96 11.74
CA ALA A 15 2.25 5.15 12.24
C ALA A 15 2.43 4.60 13.67
N GLY A 16 1.41 4.73 14.51
CA GLY A 16 1.53 4.41 15.93
C GLY A 16 2.65 5.22 16.59
N LYS A 17 3.15 4.74 17.74
CA LYS A 17 4.19 5.43 18.52
C LYS A 17 5.57 5.46 17.83
N THR A 18 5.85 4.56 16.89
CA THR A 18 7.19 4.31 16.34
C THR A 18 7.32 4.53 14.83
N GLY A 19 6.22 4.86 14.14
CA GLY A 19 6.21 5.08 12.70
C GLY A 19 6.65 6.49 12.32
N ARG A 20 7.66 6.57 11.45
CA ARG A 20 8.01 7.82 10.79
C ARG A 20 7.00 8.07 9.67
N LYS A 21 6.51 9.30 9.56
CA LYS A 21 5.58 9.73 8.51
C LYS A 21 6.35 10.40 7.38
N GLU A 22 5.83 10.31 6.15
CA GLU A 22 6.35 11.00 4.96
C GLU A 22 7.82 10.72 4.67
N VAL A 23 8.18 9.44 4.78
CA VAL A 23 9.57 9.02 4.74
C VAL A 23 10.07 9.04 3.29
N PRO A 24 11.16 9.77 3.00
CA PRO A 24 11.76 9.74 1.68
C PRO A 24 12.28 8.33 1.36
N ILE A 25 12.01 7.88 0.14
CA ILE A 25 12.53 6.65 -0.44
C ILE A 25 13.40 7.00 -1.65
N LYS A 26 14.26 6.05 -2.06
CA LYS A 26 15.19 6.23 -3.18
C LYS A 26 14.45 6.70 -4.44
N GLY A 27 15.01 7.70 -5.14
CA GLY A 27 14.43 8.28 -6.35
C GLY A 27 13.44 9.43 -6.12
N GLY A 28 13.56 10.18 -5.02
CA GLY A 28 12.76 11.39 -4.76
C GLY A 28 11.28 11.13 -4.42
N ARG A 29 10.91 9.88 -4.12
CA ARG A 29 9.53 9.50 -3.76
C ARG A 29 9.38 9.50 -2.24
N ARG A 30 8.14 9.54 -1.75
CA ARG A 30 7.81 9.46 -0.31
C ARG A 30 6.85 8.31 -0.04
N LEU A 31 7.03 7.65 1.11
CA LEU A 31 6.07 6.71 1.71
C LEU A 31 5.29 7.41 2.81
N ASP A 32 4.00 7.09 2.95
CA ASP A 32 3.18 7.72 4.00
C ASP A 32 3.67 7.38 5.39
N VAL A 33 3.98 6.10 5.64
CA VAL A 33 4.48 5.61 6.93
C VAL A 33 5.53 4.53 6.73
N MET A 34 6.63 4.64 7.46
CA MET A 34 7.65 3.58 7.51
C MET A 34 8.13 3.35 8.94
N THR A 35 8.23 2.07 9.31
CA THR A 35 8.89 1.60 10.52
C THR A 35 10.13 0.77 10.15
N LYS A 36 10.84 0.22 11.14
CA LYS A 36 12.00 -0.66 10.91
C LYS A 36 11.67 -1.81 9.94
N TYR A 37 10.50 -2.44 10.08
CA TYR A 37 10.11 -3.64 9.33
C TYR A 37 8.89 -3.46 8.42
N LYS A 38 8.12 -2.38 8.59
CA LYS A 38 6.83 -2.19 7.92
C LYS A 38 6.84 -0.92 7.06
N ALA A 39 6.38 -1.04 5.82
CA ALA A 39 6.03 0.08 4.96
C ALA A 39 4.50 0.13 4.83
N VAL A 40 3.91 1.32 5.00
CA VAL A 40 2.48 1.53 4.81
C VAL A 40 2.24 2.71 3.89
N GLU A 41 1.36 2.49 2.92
CA GLU A 41 0.88 3.52 2.00
C GLU A 41 -0.64 3.65 2.16
N ILE A 42 -1.15 4.88 2.17
CA ILE A 42 -2.57 5.18 2.30
C ILE A 42 -3.03 5.78 0.97
N GLU A 43 -3.87 5.07 0.23
CA GLU A 43 -4.39 5.58 -1.05
C GLU A 43 -5.91 5.56 -1.08
N ARG A 44 -6.49 6.71 -1.46
CA ARG A 44 -7.94 6.96 -1.47
C ARG A 44 -8.48 7.28 -2.86
N GLY A 45 -7.61 7.42 -3.84
CA GLY A 45 -7.96 7.69 -5.22
C GLY A 45 -8.27 6.43 -6.02
N GLY A 46 -8.30 6.60 -7.34
CA GLY A 46 -8.64 5.57 -8.31
C GLY A 46 -7.55 4.50 -8.54
N PRO A 47 -7.83 3.53 -9.42
CA PRO A 47 -6.99 2.35 -9.67
C PRO A 47 -5.54 2.69 -10.04
N SER A 48 -5.32 3.69 -10.90
CA SER A 48 -3.97 4.10 -11.33
C SER A 48 -3.09 4.58 -10.17
N ARG A 49 -3.69 5.05 -9.08
CA ARG A 49 -2.96 5.46 -7.87
C ARG A 49 -2.66 4.26 -6.97
N LEU A 50 -3.52 3.24 -6.94
CA LEU A 50 -3.29 1.99 -6.21
C LEU A 50 -2.06 1.24 -6.74
N GLU A 51 -1.88 1.20 -8.06
CA GLU A 51 -0.68 0.62 -8.67
C GLU A 51 0.59 1.38 -8.29
N LYS A 52 0.56 2.72 -8.35
CA LYS A 52 1.68 3.56 -7.92
C LYS A 52 2.01 3.36 -6.44
N ALA A 53 0.99 3.20 -5.59
CA ALA A 53 1.15 2.88 -4.17
C ALA A 53 1.80 1.51 -3.97
N ALA A 54 1.34 0.48 -4.69
CA ALA A 54 1.96 -0.84 -4.68
C ALA A 54 3.43 -0.81 -5.13
N GLN A 55 3.75 -0.02 -6.18
CA GLN A 55 5.14 0.17 -6.62
C GLN A 55 6.00 0.84 -5.55
N ARG A 56 5.49 1.86 -4.84
CA ARG A 56 6.21 2.48 -3.71
C ARG A 56 6.49 1.47 -2.60
N LEU A 57 5.49 0.63 -2.27
CA LEU A 57 5.66 -0.46 -1.31
C LEU A 57 6.71 -1.47 -1.77
N LYS A 58 6.79 -1.78 -3.07
CA LYS A 58 7.86 -2.62 -3.65
C LYS A 58 9.23 -1.99 -3.45
N SER A 59 9.36 -0.70 -3.80
CA SER A 59 10.60 0.07 -3.66
C SER A 59 11.08 0.23 -2.22
N SER A 60 10.17 0.15 -1.25
CA SER A 60 10.52 0.22 0.19
C SER A 60 11.46 -0.89 0.66
N ARG A 61 11.49 -2.03 -0.07
CA ARG A 61 12.22 -3.26 0.30
C ARG A 61 11.93 -3.79 1.71
N LYS A 62 10.84 -3.34 2.35
CA LYS A 62 10.43 -3.83 3.68
C LYS A 62 9.79 -5.21 3.60
N SER A 63 9.97 -5.99 4.67
CA SER A 63 9.40 -7.33 4.80
C SER A 63 7.87 -7.28 4.93
N GLN A 64 7.36 -6.35 5.74
CA GLN A 64 5.92 -6.10 5.87
C GLN A 64 5.49 -4.92 5.01
N LYS A 65 4.53 -5.14 4.12
CA LYS A 65 3.97 -4.10 3.23
C LYS A 65 2.47 -4.04 3.46
N VAL A 66 1.96 -2.83 3.72
CA VAL A 66 0.53 -2.63 3.98
C VAL A 66 0.01 -1.52 3.07
N LEU A 67 -1.09 -1.78 2.38
CA LEU A 67 -1.80 -0.80 1.59
C LEU A 67 -3.15 -0.50 2.26
N VAL A 68 -3.36 0.74 2.68
CA VAL A 68 -4.58 1.18 3.36
C VAL A 68 -5.48 1.91 2.37
N VAL A 69 -6.71 1.43 2.21
CA VAL A 69 -7.65 1.95 1.20
C VAL A 69 -9.08 2.09 1.74
N PRO A 70 -9.96 2.86 1.08
CA PRO A 70 -11.40 2.80 1.34
C PRO A 70 -11.94 1.38 1.19
N SER A 71 -12.92 1.00 2.01
CA SER A 71 -13.50 -0.35 2.01
C SER A 71 -14.00 -0.79 0.61
N LYS A 72 -14.56 0.15 -0.17
CA LYS A 72 -15.05 -0.10 -1.54
C LYS A 72 -13.93 -0.44 -2.54
N SER A 73 -12.69 -0.03 -2.25
CA SER A 73 -11.53 -0.19 -3.16
C SER A 73 -10.62 -1.35 -2.77
N MET A 74 -10.96 -2.15 -1.75
CA MET A 74 -10.10 -3.24 -1.26
C MET A 74 -9.83 -4.31 -2.33
N SER A 75 -10.83 -4.69 -3.12
CA SER A 75 -10.67 -5.69 -4.18
C SER A 75 -9.70 -5.20 -5.26
N LYS A 76 -9.89 -3.96 -5.74
CA LYS A 76 -9.00 -3.32 -6.72
C LYS A 76 -7.57 -3.15 -6.19
N ALA A 77 -7.43 -2.85 -4.89
CA ALA A 77 -6.11 -2.73 -4.27
C ALA A 77 -5.38 -4.09 -4.20
N ARG A 78 -6.12 -5.18 -3.95
CA ARG A 78 -5.57 -6.55 -3.99
C ARG A 78 -5.07 -6.91 -5.37
N GLU A 79 -5.84 -6.59 -6.41
CA GLU A 79 -5.47 -6.79 -7.81
C GLU A 79 -4.24 -5.98 -8.19
N ALA A 80 -4.21 -4.67 -7.89
CA ALA A 80 -3.05 -3.82 -8.16
C ALA A 80 -1.77 -4.33 -7.47
N MET A 81 -1.87 -4.80 -6.22
CA MET A 81 -0.72 -5.40 -5.54
C MET A 81 -0.25 -6.70 -6.21
N ARG A 82 -1.18 -7.54 -6.69
CA ARG A 82 -0.85 -8.77 -7.43
C ARG A 82 -0.19 -8.47 -8.76
N GLU A 83 -0.71 -7.51 -9.52
CA GLU A 83 -0.18 -7.10 -10.83
C GLU A 83 1.24 -6.55 -10.72
N VAL A 84 1.52 -5.73 -9.70
CA VAL A 84 2.88 -5.21 -9.44
C VAL A 84 3.82 -6.31 -8.88
N GLY A 85 3.27 -7.45 -8.46
CA GLY A 85 4.01 -8.58 -7.87
C GLY A 85 4.46 -8.31 -6.45
N VAL A 86 3.61 -7.65 -5.65
CA VAL A 86 3.89 -7.26 -4.26
C VAL A 86 3.03 -8.07 -3.30
N SER A 87 3.68 -8.90 -2.50
CA SER A 87 3.02 -9.54 -1.35
C SER A 87 2.83 -8.54 -0.21
N GLY A 88 1.73 -8.66 0.51
CA GLY A 88 1.45 -7.80 1.67
C GLY A 88 0.00 -7.83 2.10
N THR A 89 -0.37 -6.87 2.93
CA THR A 89 -1.71 -6.78 3.50
C THR A 89 -2.45 -5.56 2.96
N VAL A 90 -3.65 -5.76 2.42
CA VAL A 90 -4.59 -4.68 2.14
C VAL A 90 -5.46 -4.50 3.38
N ARG A 91 -5.54 -3.29 3.92
CA ARG A 91 -6.38 -2.96 5.08
C ARG A 91 -7.35 -1.85 4.70
N ASN A 92 -8.56 -1.86 5.26
CA ASN A 92 -9.44 -0.70 5.13
C ASN A 92 -9.00 0.44 6.06
N ILE A 93 -9.48 1.65 5.76
CA ILE A 93 -9.22 2.85 6.57
C ILE A 93 -9.62 2.68 8.03
N SER A 94 -10.76 2.03 8.32
CA SER A 94 -11.23 1.83 9.70
C SER A 94 -10.50 0.71 10.45
N GLY A 95 -9.56 0.00 9.82
CA GLY A 95 -8.79 -1.08 10.43
C GLY A 95 -9.57 -2.38 10.68
N THR A 96 -10.89 -2.41 10.46
CA THR A 96 -11.77 -3.54 10.77
C THR A 96 -11.66 -4.70 9.78
N LYS A 97 -11.28 -4.43 8.52
CA LYS A 97 -11.16 -5.44 7.46
C LYS A 97 -9.74 -5.46 6.91
N ARG A 98 -9.22 -6.67 6.72
CA ARG A 98 -7.92 -6.91 6.10
C ARG A 98 -7.98 -8.10 5.14
N SER A 99 -7.19 -8.02 4.08
CA SER A 99 -7.03 -9.08 3.10
C SER A 99 -5.54 -9.26 2.80
N TYR A 100 -5.06 -10.50 2.84
CA TYR A 100 -3.66 -10.81 2.55
C TYR A 100 -3.47 -11.13 1.07
N VAL A 101 -2.46 -10.51 0.46
CA VAL A 101 -1.96 -10.79 -0.89
C VAL A 101 -0.75 -11.72 -0.74
N PRO A 102 -0.88 -13.01 -1.13
CA PRO A 102 0.22 -13.95 -1.06
C PRO A 102 1.35 -13.55 -2.00
N LYS A 103 2.56 -14.00 -1.67
CA LYS A 103 3.71 -13.90 -2.58
C LYS A 103 3.43 -14.80 -3.78
N THR A 104 3.32 -14.20 -4.96
CA THR A 104 3.19 -14.94 -6.21
C THR A 104 4.51 -15.69 -6.43
N THR A 105 4.55 -16.97 -6.06
CA THR A 105 5.64 -17.89 -6.38
C THR A 105 5.47 -18.33 -7.83
N GLY A 106 6.15 -17.65 -8.77
CA GLY A 106 6.12 -18.06 -10.19
C GLY A 106 4.80 -17.72 -10.92
N PRO A 107 4.78 -17.82 -12.26
CA PRO A 107 3.88 -17.03 -13.09
C PRO A 107 2.42 -17.44 -12.89
N SER A 108 1.57 -16.45 -12.64
CA SER A 108 0.16 -16.53 -12.99
C SER A 108 0.09 -16.67 -14.51
N SER A 109 -0.05 -17.90 -14.99
CA SER A 109 -0.55 -18.22 -16.32
C SER A 109 -1.70 -17.29 -16.70
N GLY A 110 -1.66 -16.72 -17.92
CA GLY A 110 -2.81 -16.01 -18.47
C GLY A 110 -2.60 -14.59 -18.97
N LYS A 111 -1.51 -14.31 -19.69
CA LYS A 111 -1.52 -13.35 -20.80
C LYS A 111 -0.35 -13.68 -21.74
N ARG A 112 -0.49 -14.78 -22.49
CA ARG A 112 0.13 -14.86 -23.81
C ARG A 112 -0.47 -13.70 -24.60
N ARG A 113 0.29 -12.61 -24.71
CA ARG A 113 0.00 -11.59 -25.72
C ARG A 113 0.19 -12.29 -27.07
N LYS A 114 -0.89 -12.35 -27.84
CA LYS A 114 -0.91 -12.82 -29.23
C LYS A 114 -0.38 -11.70 -30.11
#